data_AF-A0A848U3T9-F1
#
_entry.id   AF-A0A848U3T9-F1
#
_cell.length_a   1.000
_cell.length_b   1.000
_cell.length_c   1.000
_cell.angle_alpha   90.00
_cell.angle_beta   90.00
_cell.angle_gamma   90.00
#
_symmetry.space_group_name_H-M   'P 1'
#
loop_
_entity.id
_entity.type
_entity.pdbx_description
1 polymer ?
#
loop_
_entity_poly.entity_id
_entity_poly.type
_entity_poly.pdbx_seq_one_letter_code
_entity_poly.pdbx_strand_id
1 'polypeptide(L)'
;EDKVQGSIKIALKYDRVTKEPVIKKLQRISKPGLRKYANSGDMPRVLNGLGVAIVSTSHGVMTSKQAKNENVGGEVLCYVY
;
A
#
# COMPACT_ATOMS: atom_id res chain seq x y z
N GLU A 1 -8.64 29.11 -12.37
CA GLU A 1 -7.18 29.20 -12.55
C GLU A 1 -6.57 27.85 -12.21
N ASP A 2 -6.08 27.13 -13.21
CA ASP A 2 -5.36 25.86 -13.02
C ASP A 2 -3.98 26.15 -12.42
N LYS A 3 -3.90 26.18 -11.08
CA LYS A 3 -2.59 26.15 -10.40
C LYS A 3 -1.89 24.85 -10.80
N VAL A 4 -0.67 24.98 -11.36
CA VAL A 4 0.21 23.85 -11.64
C VAL A 4 0.31 22.99 -10.38
N GLN A 5 -0.12 21.73 -10.49
CA GLN A 5 -0.14 20.78 -9.38
C GLN A 5 1.27 20.62 -8.80
N GLY A 6 1.39 20.62 -7.47
CA GLY A 6 2.68 20.53 -6.78
C GLY A 6 3.46 19.24 -7.10
N SER A 7 4.79 19.26 -6.92
CA SER A 7 5.67 18.13 -7.19
C SER A 7 6.02 17.34 -5.92
N ILE A 8 6.10 16.00 -6.01
CA ILE A 8 6.61 15.13 -4.95
C ILE A 8 7.98 14.58 -5.39
N LYS A 9 9.05 14.91 -4.67
CA LYS A 9 10.40 14.37 -4.91
C LYS A 9 10.65 13.17 -3.98
N ILE A 10 10.94 12.00 -4.54
CA ILE A 10 11.16 10.75 -3.80
C ILE A 10 12.59 10.26 -4.05
N ALA A 11 13.35 10.04 -2.99
CA ALA A 11 14.66 9.39 -3.06
C ALA A 11 14.51 7.90 -2.78
N LEU A 12 14.94 7.05 -3.72
CA LEU A 12 14.87 5.60 -3.55
C LEU A 12 15.95 5.09 -2.59
N LYS A 13 15.62 4.05 -1.83
CA LYS A 13 16.54 3.41 -0.88
C LYS A 13 17.14 2.13 -1.47
N TYR A 14 18.45 2.01 -1.33
CA TYR A 14 19.24 0.85 -1.74
C TYR A 14 20.08 0.33 -0.58
N ASP A 15 20.45 -0.94 -0.65
CA ASP A 15 21.44 -1.51 0.27
C ASP A 15 22.79 -0.79 0.12
N ARG A 16 23.51 -0.61 1.24
CA ARG A 16 24.77 0.16 1.23
C ARG A 16 25.91 -0.60 0.56
N VAL A 17 25.92 -1.92 0.69
CA VAL A 17 27.01 -2.80 0.25
C VAL A 17 26.68 -3.40 -1.10
N THR A 18 25.54 -4.09 -1.23
CA THR A 18 25.16 -4.80 -2.46
C THR A 18 24.56 -3.88 -3.53
N LYS A 19 24.16 -2.66 -3.14
CA LYS A 19 23.45 -1.68 -3.99
C LYS A 19 22.10 -2.18 -4.52
N GLU A 20 21.56 -3.26 -3.96
CA GLU A 20 20.26 -3.77 -4.36
C GLU A 20 19.10 -2.85 -3.90
N PRO A 21 18.01 -2.76 -4.67
CA PRO A 21 16.83 -2.02 -4.24
C PRO A 21 16.14 -2.72 -3.06
N VAL A 22 15.67 -1.93 -2.10
CA VAL A 22 14.90 -2.42 -0.95
C VAL A 22 13.47 -2.79 -1.34
N ILE A 23 12.89 -2.09 -2.32
CA ILE A 23 11.58 -2.45 -2.89
C ILE A 23 11.82 -3.41 -4.06
N LYS A 24 11.36 -4.64 -3.93
CA LYS A 24 11.50 -5.67 -4.99
C LYS A 24 10.32 -5.63 -5.96
N LYS A 25 9.12 -5.32 -5.49
CA LYS A 25 7.90 -5.25 -6.30
C LYS A 25 6.88 -4.29 -5.71
N LEU A 26 6.24 -3.53 -6.60
CA LEU A 26 5.08 -2.68 -6.31
C LEU A 26 3.96 -3.07 -7.26
N GLN A 27 2.79 -3.41 -6.71
CA GLN A 27 1.66 -3.92 -7.51
C GLN A 27 0.36 -3.25 -7.09
N ARG A 28 -0.34 -2.61 -8.03
CA ARG A 28 -1.70 -2.09 -7.84
C ARG A 28 -2.72 -3.22 -7.86
N ILE A 29 -3.54 -3.29 -6.82
CA ILE A 29 -4.54 -4.36 -6.62
C ILE A 29 -5.93 -3.89 -7.04
N SER A 30 -6.45 -2.83 -6.42
CA SER A 30 -7.69 -2.21 -6.86
C SER A 30 -7.45 -1.32 -8.08
N LYS A 31 -8.12 -1.64 -9.19
CA LYS A 31 -8.02 -0.92 -10.48
C LYS A 31 -9.38 -0.32 -10.85
N PRO A 32 -9.45 0.74 -11.67
CA PRO A 32 -10.73 1.38 -12.00
C PRO A 32 -11.78 0.42 -12.57
N GLY A 33 -11.36 -0.55 -13.39
CA GLY A 33 -12.26 -1.58 -13.96
C GLY A 33 -12.57 -2.76 -13.05
N LEU A 34 -11.88 -2.90 -11.91
CA LEU A 34 -12.19 -3.93 -10.91
C LEU A 34 -11.69 -3.49 -9.53
N ARG A 35 -12.63 -3.00 -8.72
CA ARG A 35 -12.34 -2.58 -7.35
C ARG A 35 -12.20 -3.78 -6.44
N LYS A 36 -11.24 -3.71 -5.51
CA LYS A 36 -10.96 -4.78 -4.55
C LYS A 36 -11.12 -4.23 -3.14
N TYR A 37 -12.12 -4.72 -2.44
CA TYR A 37 -12.40 -4.37 -1.04
C TYR A 37 -12.18 -5.61 -0.15
N ALA A 38 -11.79 -5.36 1.10
CA ALA A 38 -11.66 -6.40 2.11
C ALA A 38 -12.27 -5.91 3.42
N ASN A 39 -12.92 -6.82 4.14
CA ASN A 39 -13.31 -6.59 5.53
C ASN A 39 -12.07 -6.74 6.44
N SER A 40 -12.16 -6.26 7.68
CA SER A 40 -11.08 -6.35 8.67
C SER A 40 -10.58 -7.79 8.91
N GLY A 41 -11.50 -8.76 8.93
CA GLY A 41 -11.19 -10.18 9.09
C GLY A 41 -10.37 -10.75 7.92
N ASP A 42 -10.73 -10.35 6.70
CA ASP A 42 -10.22 -10.85 5.42
C ASP A 42 -9.04 -10.04 4.88
N MET A 43 -8.46 -9.15 5.70
CA MET A 43 -7.35 -8.30 5.29
C MET A 43 -6.18 -9.13 4.74
N PRO A 44 -5.70 -8.82 3.53
CA PRO A 44 -4.67 -9.62 2.87
C PRO A 44 -3.33 -9.51 3.60
N ARG A 45 -2.62 -10.64 3.65
CA ARG A 45 -1.24 -10.72 4.12
C ARG A 45 -0.30 -10.84 2.94
N VAL A 46 0.58 -9.86 2.77
CA VAL A 46 1.58 -9.87 1.70
C VAL A 46 2.83 -10.59 2.20
N LEU A 47 3.31 -11.58 1.43
CA LEU A 47 4.46 -12.43 1.81
C LEU A 47 4.41 -12.92 3.26
N ASN A 48 3.28 -13.47 3.69
CA ASN A 48 3.07 -13.95 5.07
C ASN A 48 3.37 -12.90 6.17
N GLY A 49 3.25 -11.61 5.85
CA GLY A 49 3.47 -10.50 6.79
C GLY A 49 4.83 -9.79 6.62
N LEU A 50 5.68 -10.23 5.69
CA LEU A 50 6.94 -9.56 5.36
C LEU A 50 6.77 -8.39 4.39
N GLY A 51 5.64 -8.33 3.68
CA GLY A 51 5.27 -7.21 2.83
C GLY A 51 4.17 -6.34 3.44
N VAL A 52 3.87 -5.22 2.77
CA VAL A 52 2.84 -4.28 3.19
C VAL A 52 1.72 -4.25 2.16
N ALA A 53 0.47 -4.38 2.63
CA ALA A 53 -0.71 -3.99 1.87
C ALA A 53 -1.18 -2.62 2.34
N ILE A 54 -1.37 -1.69 1.41
CA ILE A 54 -1.91 -0.35 1.66
C ILE A 54 -3.40 -0.37 1.37
N VAL A 55 -4.19 0.08 2.35
CA VAL A 55 -5.65 0.01 2.34
C VAL A 55 -6.21 1.41 2.58
N SER A 56 -7.17 1.82 1.75
CA SER A 56 -7.98 3.01 2.01
C SER A 56 -9.20 2.61 2.83
N THR A 57 -9.30 3.13 4.04
CA THR A 57 -10.38 2.84 4.98
C THR A 57 -11.20 4.11 5.26
N SER A 58 -12.28 4.00 6.03
CA SER A 58 -13.04 5.16 6.51
C SER A 58 -12.24 6.07 7.46
N HIS A 59 -11.16 5.56 8.07
CA HIS A 59 -10.27 6.32 8.96
C HIS A 59 -9.02 6.85 8.23
N GLY A 60 -8.97 6.73 6.91
CA GLY A 60 -7.85 7.14 6.08
C GLY A 60 -7.04 5.97 5.52
N VAL A 61 -5.88 6.31 4.93
CA VAL A 61 -4.99 5.33 4.31
C VAL A 61 -4.04 4.75 5.35
N MET A 62 -4.01 3.43 5.47
CA MET A 62 -3.23 2.72 6.47
C MET A 62 -2.76 1.35 5.96
N THR A 63 -1.94 0.65 6.76
CA THR A 63 -1.52 -0.72 6.43
C THR A 63 -2.61 -1.74 6.75
N SER A 64 -2.63 -2.89 6.07
CA SER A 64 -3.60 -3.95 6.37
C SER A 64 -3.50 -4.47 7.81
N LYS A 65 -2.31 -4.42 8.42
CA LYS A 65 -2.10 -4.76 9.83
C LYS A 65 -2.78 -3.76 10.77
N GLN A 66 -2.65 -2.47 10.51
CA GLN A 66 -3.35 -1.42 11.27
C GLN A 66 -4.87 -1.54 11.10
N ALA A 67 -5.34 -1.69 9.86
CA ALA A 67 -6.77 -1.86 9.59
C ALA A 67 -7.38 -3.07 10.32
N LYS A 68 -6.64 -4.19 10.40
CA LYS A 68 -7.07 -5.36 11.17
C LYS A 68 -7.09 -5.10 12.67
N ASN A 69 -6.12 -4.38 13.22
CA ASN A 69 -6.07 -4.03 14.64
C ASN A 69 -7.21 -3.06 15.03
N GLU A 70 -7.55 -2.12 14.15
CA GLU A 70 -8.64 -1.17 14.32
C GLU A 70 -10.02 -1.74 13.92
N ASN A 71 -10.05 -3.01 13.52
CA ASN A 71 -11.24 -3.73 13.06
C ASN A 71 -12.03 -2.98 11.96
N VAL A 72 -11.32 -2.36 11.01
CA VAL A 72 -11.91 -1.61 9.90
C VAL A 72 -11.56 -2.23 8.55
N GLY A 73 -12.56 -2.30 7.67
CA GLY A 73 -12.40 -2.71 6.28
C GLY A 73 -11.94 -1.59 5.35
N GLY A 74 -11.79 -1.87 4.06
CA GLY A 74 -11.45 -0.85 3.08
C GLY A 74 -11.11 -1.34 1.68
N GLU A 75 -10.73 -0.42 0.80
CA GLU A 75 -10.23 -0.70 -0.54
C GLU A 75 -8.75 -1.06 -0.49
N VAL A 76 -8.38 -2.22 -1.04
CA VAL A 76 -6.99 -2.66 -1.11
C VAL A 76 -6.31 -2.02 -2.31
N LEU A 77 -5.51 -0.98 -2.07
CA LEU A 77 -4.94 -0.15 -3.13
C LEU A 77 -3.76 -0.85 -3.83
N CYS A 78 -2.75 -1.24 -3.06
CA CYS A 78 -1.54 -1.83 -3.60
C CYS A 78 -0.78 -2.67 -2.57
N TYR A 79 0.10 -3.54 -3.08
CA TYR A 79 1.07 -4.30 -2.32
C TYR A 79 2.49 -3.82 -2.64
N VAL A 80 3.33 -3.79 -1.61
CA VAL A 80 4.75 -3.44 -1.70
C VAL A 80 5.56 -4.46 -0.91
N TYR A 81 6.63 -4.98 -1.50
CA TYR A 81 7.59 -5.89 -0.88
C TYR A 81 8.89 -5.96 -1.67
#